data_AF-A0A8J6YRX0-F1
#
_entry.id   AF-A0A8J6YRX0-F1
#
_cell.length_a   1.000
_cell.length_b   1.000
_cell.length_c   1.000
_cell.angle_alpha   90.00
_cell.angle_beta   90.00
_cell.angle_gamma   90.00
#
_symmetry.space_group_name_H-M   'P 1'
#
loop_
_entity.id
_entity.type
_entity.pdbx_description
1 polymer ?
#
loop_
_entity_poly.entity_id
_entity_poly.type
_entity_poly.pdbx_seq_one_letter_code
_entity_poly.pdbx_strand_id
1 'polypeptide(L)' 'ERFGVKDKEKIRLRTTGERSLIFDEVIARVSPSYALDFHVDIDEANAAGLKNGDVVELVRE' A
#
# COMPACT_ATOMS: atom_id res chain seq x y z
N GLU A 1 -9.35 -4.12 14.12
CA GLU A 1 -8.29 -3.46 13.33
C GLU A 1 -7.16 -4.45 13.08
N ARG A 2 -7.08 -5.06 11.89
CA ARG A 2 -6.14 -6.18 11.63
C ARG A 2 -4.67 -5.73 11.53
N PHE A 3 -4.46 -4.50 11.08
CA PHE A 3 -3.13 -3.92 10.89
C PHE A 3 -2.80 -2.80 11.88
N GLY A 4 -3.70 -2.48 12.83
CA GLY A 4 -3.47 -1.42 13.81
C GLY A 4 -3.08 -0.06 13.22
N VAL A 5 -3.68 0.31 12.08
CA VAL A 5 -3.46 1.58 11.37
C VAL A 5 -4.66 2.49 11.60
N LYS A 6 -4.42 3.78 11.84
CA LYS A 6 -5.43 4.81 12.08
C LYS A 6 -5.76 5.58 10.80
N ASP A 7 -6.95 6.18 10.76
CA ASP A 7 -7.30 7.10 9.67
C ASP A 7 -6.31 8.27 9.61
N LYS A 8 -5.86 8.59 8.39
CA LYS A 8 -4.86 9.62 8.06
C LYS A 8 -3.45 9.37 8.58
N GLU A 9 -3.17 8.17 9.09
CA GLU A 9 -1.81 7.77 9.43
C GLU A 9 -0.96 7.67 8.16
N LYS A 10 0.28 8.17 8.23
CA LYS A 10 1.27 7.96 7.16
C LYS A 10 1.96 6.63 7.38
N ILE A 11 1.93 5.78 6.37
CA ILE A 11 2.47 4.42 6.42
C ILE A 11 3.47 4.19 5.29
N ARG A 12 4.33 3.19 5.47
CA ARG A 12 5.24 2.69 4.44
C ARG A 12 4.75 1.35 3.91
N LEU A 13 4.70 1.22 2.59
CA LEU A 13 4.32 -0.03 1.92
C LEU A 13 5.49 -0.51 1.07
N ARG A 14 5.84 -1.79 1.20
CA ARG A 14 6.83 -2.45 0.35
C ARG A 14 6.12 -3.33 -0.69
N THR A 15 6.42 -3.12 -1.97
CA THR A 15 5.95 -4.00 -3.04
C THR A 15 6.83 -5.24 -3.15
N THR A 16 6.28 -6.31 -3.72
CA THR A 16 7.01 -7.56 -3.95
C THR A 16 7.42 -7.69 -5.42
N GLY A 17 8.33 -8.62 -5.73
CA GLY A 17 8.78 -8.88 -7.10
C GLY A 17 10.14 -8.26 -7.46
N GLU A 18 10.53 -8.41 -8.72
CA GLU A 18 11.88 -8.05 -9.22
C GLU A 18 12.19 -6.55 -9.18
N ARG A 19 11.14 -5.71 -9.21
CA ARG A 19 11.24 -4.25 -9.11
C ARG A 19 10.58 -3.73 -7.83
N SER A 20 10.84 -4.42 -6.71
CA SER A 20 10.34 -4.03 -5.39
C SER A 20 10.72 -2.58 -5.05
N LEU A 21 9.72 -1.80 -4.62
CA LEU A 21 9.84 -0.42 -4.19
C LEU A 21 9.26 -0.26 -2.78
N ILE A 22 9.66 0.82 -2.10
CA ILE A 22 8.99 1.31 -0.90
C ILE A 22 8.24 2.59 -1.27
N PHE A 23 6.92 2.56 -1.11
CA PHE A 23 6.09 3.75 -1.12
C PHE A 23 6.11 4.34 0.28
N ASP A 24 6.72 5.51 0.40
CA ASP A 24 6.82 6.25 1.66
C ASP A 24 5.69 7.27 1.79
N GLU A 25 5.39 7.67 3.02
CA GLU A 25 4.41 8.71 3.35
C GLU A 25 3.00 8.46 2.75
N VAL A 26 2.61 7.19 2.55
CA VAL A 26 1.29 6.82 2.02
C VAL A 26 0.22 7.10 3.07
N ILE A 27 -0.83 7.83 2.71
CA ILE A 27 -1.91 8.17 3.64
C ILE A 27 -2.92 7.03 3.71
N ALA A 28 -3.03 6.39 4.88
CA ALA A 28 -4.07 5.42 5.16
C ALA A 28 -5.44 6.10 5.31
N ARG A 29 -6.47 5.57 4.64
CA ARG A 29 -7.86 6.03 4.77
C ARG A 29 -8.69 4.90 5.36
N VAL A 30 -9.23 5.10 6.56
CA VAL A 30 -9.92 4.04 7.30
C VAL A 30 -11.40 4.41 7.45
N SER A 31 -12.27 3.58 6.88
CA SER A 31 -13.72 3.71 6.98
C SER A 31 -14.38 2.33 7.01
N PRO A 32 -15.46 2.13 7.77
CA PRO A 32 -16.22 0.88 7.74
C PRO A 32 -16.85 0.58 6.37
N SER A 33 -16.93 1.58 5.48
CA SER A 33 -17.47 1.43 4.12
C SER A 33 -16.41 1.06 3.06
N TYR A 34 -15.14 0.93 3.43
CA TYR A 34 -14.05 0.67 2.47
C TYR A 34 -13.60 -0.80 2.50
N ALA A 35 -13.18 -1.29 1.34
CA ALA A 35 -12.41 -2.52 1.22
C ALA A 35 -10.93 -2.23 1.47
N LEU A 36 -10.19 -3.23 1.97
CA LEU A 36 -8.74 -3.13 2.10
C LEU A 36 -8.12 -3.16 0.71
N ASP A 37 -7.51 -2.07 0.30
CA ASP A 37 -6.86 -1.93 -1.00
C ASP A 37 -5.72 -0.91 -0.94
N PHE A 38 -4.71 -1.11 -1.80
CA PHE A 38 -3.65 -0.13 -2.04
C PHE A 38 -3.78 0.37 -3.47
N HIS A 39 -4.48 1.49 -3.60
CA HIS A 39 -4.75 2.10 -4.90
C HIS A 39 -3.55 2.93 -5.36
N VAL A 40 -3.07 2.63 -6.55
CA VAL A 40 -1.96 3.31 -7.24
C VAL A 40 -2.34 3.52 -8.70
N ASP A 41 -1.75 4.54 -9.31
CA ASP A 41 -1.93 4.81 -10.72
C ASP A 41 -1.13 3.83 -11.60
N ILE A 42 -1.48 3.74 -12.88
CA ILE A 42 -0.84 2.79 -13.82
C ILE A 42 0.68 3.00 -13.90
N ASP A 43 1.15 4.25 -13.87
CA ASP A 43 2.58 4.55 -13.94
C ASP A 43 3.33 4.11 -12.67
N GLU A 44 2.71 4.24 -11.50
CA GLU A 44 3.24 3.78 -10.21
C GLU A 44 3.29 2.24 -10.16
N ALA A 45 2.22 1.58 -10.60
CA ALA A 45 2.16 0.13 -10.71
C ALA A 45 3.25 -0.40 -11.66
N ASN A 46 3.40 0.21 -12.84
CA ASN A 46 4.44 -0.17 -13.80
C ASN A 46 5.87 0.05 -13.25
N ALA A 47 6.09 1.14 -12.51
CA ALA A 47 7.37 1.41 -11.88
C ALA A 47 7.72 0.36 -10.81
N ALA A 48 6.72 -0.06 -10.03
CA ALA A 48 6.85 -1.07 -8.99
C ALA A 48 6.69 -2.53 -9.48
N GLY A 49 6.38 -2.73 -10.76
CA GLY A 49 6.13 -4.06 -11.34
C GLY A 49 4.85 -4.75 -10.84
N LEU A 50 3.86 -3.99 -10.36
CA LEU A 50 2.61 -4.50 -9.80
C LEU A 50 1.54 -4.80 -10.87
N LYS A 51 0.67 -5.75 -10.57
CA LYS A 51 -0.57 -6.07 -11.28
C LYS A 51 -1.74 -6.12 -10.30
N ASN A 52 -2.97 -6.01 -10.82
CA ASN A 52 -4.17 -6.13 -10.00
C ASN A 52 -4.18 -7.49 -9.26
N GLY A 53 -4.38 -7.43 -7.94
CA GLY A 53 -4.40 -8.60 -7.06
C GLY A 53 -3.06 -8.94 -6.42
N ASP A 54 -1.97 -8.27 -6.79
CA ASP A 54 -0.70 -8.38 -6.07
C ASP A 54 -0.85 -7.81 -4.65
N VAL A 55 -0.12 -8.43 -3.71
CA VAL A 55 -0.11 -8.01 -2.31
C VAL A 55 1.17 -7.25 -1.98
N VAL A 56 1.02 -6.27 -1.10
CA VAL A 56 2.11 -5.44 -0.58
C VAL A 56 2.20 -5.58 0.93
N GLU A 57 3.35 -5.26 1.49
CA GLU A 57 3.63 -5.41 2.91
C GLU A 57 3.63 -4.07 3.62
N LEU A 58 2.92 -3.97 4.74
CA LEU A 58 3.03 -2.84 5.66
C LEU A 58 4.37 -2.92 6.40
N VAL A 59 5.22 -1.92 6.22
CA VAL A 59 6.51 -1.81 6.91
C VAL A 59 6.33 -1.07 8.23
N ARG A 60 6.72 -1.71 9.35
CA ARG A 60 6.79 -1.12 10.69
C ARG A 60 8.23 -1.18 11.16
N GLU A 61 8.75 -0.07 11.70
CA GLU A 61 10.01 -0.04 12.45
C GLU A 61 9.82 -0.60 13.87
#